data_AF-A0AAJ6BJ72-F1
#
_entry.id   AF-A0AAJ6BJ72-F1
#
_cell.length_a   1.000
_cell.length_b   1.000
_cell.length_c   1.000
_cell.angle_alpha   90.00
_cell.angle_beta   90.00
_cell.angle_gamma   90.00
#
_symmetry.space_group_name_H-M   'P 1'
#
loop_
_entity.id
_entity.type
_entity.pdbx_description
1 polymer ?
#
loop_
_entity_poly.entity_id
_entity_poly.type
_entity_poly.pdbx_seq_one_letter_code
_entity_poly.pdbx_strand_id
1 'polypeptide(L)'
;MFRQIFLSGTLILIGHLLQGQTIQFDTSFLSRQYNYLFQKDPSLIAIDMTLKENRLSHLIISQKKGNDSTTEYYDWNFEGDKYLLTKRFSILPPEPVACIRVLSHIGCPYARQMAIRIVPDTIHGHLSYVCKRDDDDDFYFEKVEIRLRYPKGLKQLDTAIQAKLQGKKIVDSAVLFTAIAGGDSSLHAVSLPEGTDKQLVDAVKEVLELSGPWLPIIQDGRRLKSYAQLFIRITPEGLVRLHVRGINEN
;
A
#
# COMPACT_ATOMS: atom_id res chain seq x y z
N MET A 1 12.99 23.03 -22.63
CA MET A 1 12.26 24.06 -21.87
C MET A 1 12.60 23.86 -20.38
N PHE A 2 13.55 24.64 -19.85
CA PHE A 2 14.03 24.50 -18.47
C PHE A 2 13.01 25.11 -17.50
N ARG A 3 12.48 24.32 -16.56
CA ARG A 3 11.56 24.79 -15.51
C ARG A 3 12.37 25.29 -14.31
N GLN A 4 12.21 26.56 -13.96
CA GLN A 4 12.69 27.12 -12.69
C GLN A 4 11.90 26.51 -11.52
N ILE A 5 12.62 25.93 -10.56
CA ILE A 5 12.09 25.49 -9.28
C ILE A 5 12.37 26.64 -8.30
N PHE A 6 11.32 27.30 -7.80
CA PHE A 6 11.45 28.23 -6.69
C PHE A 6 11.37 27.42 -5.38
N LEU A 7 12.48 27.41 -4.63
CA LEU A 7 12.58 26.83 -3.30
C LEU A 7 12.39 27.95 -2.27
N SER A 8 11.32 27.90 -1.48
CA SER A 8 11.20 28.67 -0.25
C SER A 8 11.11 27.70 0.92
N GLY A 9 12.25 27.44 1.57
CA GLY A 9 12.31 26.63 2.79
C GLY A 9 12.36 27.53 4.01
N THR A 10 11.48 27.29 5.00
CA THR A 10 11.57 27.92 6.31
C THR A 10 12.16 26.90 7.28
N LEU A 11 13.33 27.18 7.83
CA LEU A 11 13.98 26.31 8.82
C LEU A 11 13.40 26.62 10.20
N ILE A 12 12.61 25.70 10.77
CA ILE A 12 12.17 25.77 12.16
C ILE A 12 12.92 24.68 12.94
N LEU A 13 13.89 25.10 13.76
CA LEU A 13 14.64 24.20 14.64
C LEU A 13 13.97 24.22 16.03
N ILE A 14 13.16 23.21 16.35
CA ILE A 14 12.64 23.03 17.71
C ILE A 14 13.55 22.03 18.42
N GLY A 15 14.39 22.52 19.33
CA GLY A 15 15.30 21.70 20.13
C GLY A 15 14.72 21.40 21.51
N HIS A 16 14.36 20.13 21.76
CA HIS A 16 14.20 19.60 23.11
C HIS A 16 15.27 18.52 23.36
N LEU A 17 16.12 18.72 24.36
CA LEU A 17 17.10 17.75 24.85
C LEU A 17 16.39 16.59 25.56
N LEU A 18 16.61 15.35 25.08
CA LEU A 18 16.81 14.08 25.82
C LEU A 18 16.57 12.88 24.85
N GLN A 19 17.54 11.95 24.79
CA GLN A 19 17.55 10.62 24.12
C GLN A 19 17.02 10.49 22.67
N GLY A 20 17.89 10.10 21.73
CA GLY A 20 17.50 9.71 20.36
C GLY A 20 16.68 10.76 19.61
N GLN A 21 17.18 11.99 19.51
CA GLN A 21 16.43 13.11 18.93
C GLN A 21 15.97 12.79 17.50
N THR A 22 14.65 12.73 17.32
CA THR A 22 14.04 12.76 16.00
C THR A 22 14.14 14.18 15.47
N ILE A 23 14.84 14.36 14.35
CA ILE A 23 14.94 15.65 13.67
C ILE A 23 13.85 15.72 12.61
N GLN A 24 13.17 16.86 12.53
CA GLN A 24 12.11 17.12 11.58
C GLN A 24 12.48 18.30 10.66
N PHE A 25 12.08 18.21 9.39
CA PHE A 25 12.33 19.23 8.38
C PHE A 25 11.14 19.36 7.43
N ASP A 26 10.62 20.58 7.31
CA ASP A 26 9.50 20.91 6.42
C ASP A 26 9.95 21.75 5.23
N THR A 27 9.37 21.49 4.07
CA THR A 27 9.64 22.22 2.83
C THR A 27 8.40 22.25 1.94
N SER A 28 8.36 23.18 1.00
CA SER A 28 7.29 23.29 0.02
C SER A 28 7.85 23.67 -1.35
N PHE A 29 7.28 23.08 -2.39
CA PHE A 29 7.68 23.27 -3.78
C PHE A 29 6.46 23.63 -4.61
N LEU A 30 6.54 24.71 -5.38
CA LEU A 30 5.58 24.94 -6.45
C LEU A 30 5.83 23.92 -7.56
N SER A 31 4.81 23.14 -7.89
CA SER A 31 4.89 22.12 -8.92
C SER A 31 3.54 21.86 -9.58
N ARG A 32 3.50 22.11 -10.90
CA ARG A 32 2.33 21.83 -11.74
C ARG A 32 2.29 20.41 -12.28
N GLN A 33 3.24 19.56 -11.88
CA GLN A 33 3.39 18.22 -12.48
C GLN A 33 2.19 17.30 -12.20
N TYR A 34 1.39 17.59 -11.17
CA TYR A 34 0.22 16.81 -10.79
C TYR A 34 -1.11 17.48 -11.13
N ASN A 35 -1.12 18.70 -11.68
CA ASN A 35 -2.36 19.43 -11.95
C ASN A 35 -3.33 18.64 -12.84
N TYR A 36 -2.81 17.84 -13.76
CA TYR A 36 -3.63 17.00 -14.62
C TYR A 36 -4.49 15.99 -13.84
N LEU A 37 -4.03 15.48 -12.69
CA LEU A 37 -4.80 14.57 -11.83
C LEU A 37 -5.98 15.29 -11.21
N PHE A 38 -5.75 16.46 -10.60
CA PHE A 38 -6.79 17.28 -9.98
C PHE A 38 -7.76 17.87 -11.01
N GLN A 39 -7.32 18.11 -12.24
CA GLN A 39 -8.20 18.54 -13.34
C GLN A 39 -9.07 17.38 -13.85
N LYS A 40 -8.50 16.17 -13.96
CA LYS A 40 -9.23 14.98 -14.42
C LYS A 40 -10.25 14.51 -13.38
N ASP A 41 -9.92 14.62 -12.10
CA ASP A 41 -10.82 14.32 -10.99
C ASP A 41 -10.88 15.51 -10.01
N PRO A 42 -11.82 16.45 -10.22
CA PRO A 42 -12.00 17.63 -9.36
C PRO A 42 -12.44 17.30 -7.92
N SER A 43 -12.81 16.04 -7.63
CA SER A 43 -13.09 15.61 -6.26
C SER A 43 -11.81 15.41 -5.44
N LEU A 44 -10.65 15.23 -6.09
CA LEU A 44 -9.36 15.09 -5.40
C LEU A 44 -9.01 16.36 -4.64
N ILE A 45 -8.72 16.20 -3.35
CA ILE A 45 -8.25 17.28 -2.47
C ILE A 45 -6.73 17.21 -2.34
N ALA A 46 -6.20 16.01 -2.06
CA ALA A 46 -4.79 15.80 -1.84
C ALA A 46 -4.38 14.34 -2.10
N ILE A 47 -3.11 14.15 -2.41
CA ILE A 47 -2.44 12.85 -2.47
C ILE A 47 -1.28 12.90 -1.48
N ASP A 48 -1.35 12.12 -0.41
CA ASP A 48 -0.29 11.99 0.58
C ASP A 48 0.52 10.72 0.30
N MET A 49 1.84 10.84 0.24
CA MET A 49 2.78 9.75 -0.02
C MET A 49 3.74 9.62 1.16
N THR A 50 3.88 8.41 1.69
CA THR A 50 4.89 8.13 2.72
C THR A 50 6.00 7.30 2.13
N LEU A 51 7.22 7.78 2.24
CA LEU A 51 8.43 7.06 1.86
C LEU A 51 9.19 6.62 3.10
N LYS A 52 9.62 5.36 3.12
CA LYS A 52 10.57 4.82 4.10
C LYS A 52 11.86 4.53 3.37
N GLU A 53 12.99 5.05 3.87
CA GLU A 53 14.30 4.83 3.24
C GLU A 53 14.32 5.18 1.74
N ASN A 54 13.66 6.28 1.36
CA ASN A 54 13.46 6.73 -0.04
C ASN A 54 12.60 5.83 -0.93
N ARG A 55 11.93 4.81 -0.39
CA ARG A 55 11.00 3.97 -1.15
C ARG A 55 9.58 4.28 -0.76
N LEU A 56 8.70 4.47 -1.76
CA LEU A 56 7.27 4.66 -1.51
C LEU A 56 6.71 3.44 -0.78
N SER A 57 6.18 3.68 0.42
CA SER A 57 5.61 2.67 1.30
C SER A 57 4.10 2.61 1.14
N HIS A 58 3.43 3.76 1.17
CA HIS A 58 1.98 3.84 1.03
C HIS A 58 1.55 5.22 0.55
N LEU A 59 0.30 5.29 0.12
CA LEU A 59 -0.33 6.47 -0.43
C LEU A 59 -1.73 6.62 0.19
N ILE A 60 -2.12 7.84 0.50
CA ILE A 60 -3.46 8.19 0.97
C ILE A 60 -4.06 9.18 -0.01
N ILE A 61 -5.27 8.90 -0.47
CA ILE A 61 -6.02 9.80 -1.35
C ILE A 61 -7.13 10.45 -0.55
N SER A 62 -7.11 11.77 -0.50
CA SER A 62 -8.18 12.56 0.10
C SER A 62 -9.10 13.11 -0.99
N GLN A 63 -10.40 12.88 -0.86
CA GLN A 63 -11.42 13.31 -1.81
C GLN A 63 -12.59 14.00 -1.12
N LYS A 64 -13.24 14.91 -1.85
CA LYS A 64 -14.48 15.54 -1.42
C LYS A 64 -15.66 14.64 -1.77
N LYS A 65 -16.49 14.33 -0.78
CA LYS A 65 -17.74 13.58 -0.93
C LYS A 65 -18.89 14.38 -0.33
N GLY A 66 -19.54 15.20 -1.16
CA GLY A 66 -20.55 16.15 -0.70
C GLY A 66 -19.91 17.26 0.15
N ASN A 67 -20.33 17.38 1.41
CA ASN A 67 -19.76 18.34 2.36
C ASN A 67 -18.58 17.78 3.15
N ASP A 68 -18.37 16.46 3.12
CA ASP A 68 -17.33 15.78 3.89
C ASP A 68 -16.12 15.42 3.03
N SER A 69 -15.02 15.07 3.69
CA SER A 69 -13.83 14.49 3.05
C SER A 69 -13.72 13.00 3.36
N THR A 70 -13.47 12.18 2.35
CA THR A 70 -13.12 10.77 2.50
C THR A 70 -11.65 10.55 2.21
N THR A 71 -11.01 9.66 2.98
CA THR A 71 -9.62 9.25 2.77
C THR A 71 -9.56 7.77 2.46
N GLU A 72 -8.77 7.40 1.46
CA GLU A 72 -8.52 6.01 1.08
C GLU A 72 -7.04 5.70 1.18
N TYR A 73 -6.69 4.57 1.79
CA TYR A 73 -5.32 4.13 1.99
C TYR A 73 -4.94 3.05 0.97
N TYR A 74 -3.74 3.16 0.42
CA TYR A 74 -3.15 2.24 -0.55
C TYR A 74 -1.72 1.88 -0.13
N ASP A 75 -1.44 0.59 0.08
CA ASP A 75 -0.10 0.06 0.36
C ASP A 75 0.66 -0.15 -0.96
N TRP A 76 1.79 0.52 -1.10
CA TRP A 76 2.60 0.43 -2.31
C TRP A 76 3.36 -0.89 -2.44
N ASN A 77 3.39 -1.72 -1.40
CA ASN A 77 3.95 -3.07 -1.47
C ASN A 77 2.92 -4.12 -1.87
N PHE A 78 1.63 -3.76 -1.98
CA PHE A 78 0.56 -4.67 -2.36
C PHE A 78 0.11 -4.43 -3.81
N GLU A 79 0.30 -5.43 -4.67
CA GLU A 79 -0.04 -5.33 -6.10
C GLU A 79 -1.53 -5.04 -6.35
N GLY A 80 -2.41 -5.50 -5.46
CA GLY A 80 -3.85 -5.22 -5.57
C GLY A 80 -4.16 -3.73 -5.48
N ASP A 81 -3.51 -3.02 -4.55
CA ASP A 81 -3.72 -1.58 -4.38
C ASP A 81 -3.15 -0.80 -5.58
N LYS A 82 -1.98 -1.20 -6.11
CA LYS A 82 -1.43 -0.62 -7.34
C LYS A 82 -2.38 -0.79 -8.52
N TYR A 83 -2.97 -1.99 -8.65
CA TYR A 83 -3.92 -2.29 -9.72
C TYR A 83 -5.20 -1.45 -9.60
N LEU A 84 -5.81 -1.41 -8.42
CA LEU A 84 -7.02 -0.59 -8.17
C LEU A 84 -6.76 0.88 -8.46
N LEU A 85 -5.63 1.41 -7.97
CA LEU A 85 -5.24 2.79 -8.18
C LEU A 85 -5.03 3.10 -9.67
N THR A 86 -4.35 2.20 -10.40
CA THR A 86 -4.15 2.32 -11.84
C THR A 86 -5.46 2.29 -12.61
N LYS A 87 -6.39 1.40 -12.24
CA LYS A 87 -7.71 1.31 -12.90
C LYS A 87 -8.53 2.58 -12.69
N ARG A 88 -8.50 3.13 -11.46
CA ARG A 88 -9.26 4.34 -11.12
C ARG A 88 -8.72 5.60 -11.78
N PHE A 89 -7.41 5.84 -11.71
CA PHE A 89 -6.81 7.10 -12.17
C PHE A 89 -6.20 7.01 -13.58
N SER A 90 -6.10 5.81 -14.15
CA SER A 90 -5.46 5.46 -15.43
C SER A 90 -3.93 5.69 -15.47
N ILE A 91 -3.39 6.56 -14.63
CA ILE A 91 -1.96 6.85 -14.50
C ILE A 91 -1.66 6.99 -13.01
N LEU A 92 -0.68 6.24 -12.52
CA LEU A 92 -0.19 6.39 -11.16
C LEU A 92 0.48 7.76 -11.02
N PRO A 93 0.24 8.50 -9.93
CA PRO A 93 0.95 9.76 -9.71
C PRO A 93 2.46 9.47 -9.71
N PRO A 94 3.25 10.11 -10.60
CA PRO A 94 4.68 9.88 -10.63
C PRO A 94 5.28 10.29 -9.28
N GLU A 95 6.36 9.66 -8.85
CA GLU A 95 7.02 10.07 -7.62
C GLU A 95 7.55 11.51 -7.74
N PRO A 96 7.47 12.35 -6.68
CA PRO A 96 7.94 13.72 -6.71
C PRO A 96 9.47 13.79 -6.60
N VAL A 97 10.17 13.32 -7.64
CA VAL A 97 11.64 13.13 -7.68
C VAL A 97 12.41 14.35 -7.20
N ALA A 98 11.99 15.56 -7.56
CA ALA A 98 12.66 16.79 -7.12
C ALA A 98 12.58 16.99 -5.59
N CYS A 99 11.40 16.79 -5.00
CA CYS A 99 11.20 16.87 -3.55
C CYS A 99 11.98 15.78 -2.83
N ILE A 100 11.87 14.53 -3.31
CA ILE A 100 12.59 13.38 -2.76
C ILE A 100 14.09 13.64 -2.79
N ARG A 101 14.63 14.12 -3.91
CA ARG A 101 16.04 14.43 -4.06
C ARG A 101 16.48 15.52 -3.09
N VAL A 102 15.73 16.61 -2.91
CA VAL A 102 16.11 17.65 -1.94
C VAL A 102 16.14 17.08 -0.53
N LEU A 103 15.09 16.38 -0.13
CA LEU A 103 15.00 15.78 1.19
C LEU A 103 16.07 14.70 1.39
N SER A 104 16.45 13.95 0.34
CA SER A 104 17.35 12.79 0.45
C SER A 104 18.78 13.12 0.81
N HIS A 105 19.18 14.38 0.63
CA HIS A 105 20.51 14.86 1.03
C HIS A 105 20.51 15.46 2.45
N ILE A 106 19.36 15.47 3.13
CA ILE A 106 19.23 16.02 4.47
C ILE A 106 19.18 14.88 5.49
N GLY A 107 20.06 14.98 6.51
CA GLY A 107 20.08 14.06 7.65
C GLY A 107 20.90 12.79 7.44
N CYS A 108 20.73 11.85 8.36
CA CYS A 108 21.41 10.56 8.34
C CYS A 108 20.66 9.54 7.43
N PRO A 109 21.35 8.54 6.87
CA PRO A 109 20.72 7.58 5.96
C PRO A 109 19.75 6.60 6.66
N TYR A 110 19.90 6.39 7.96
CA TYR A 110 19.15 5.39 8.73
C TYR A 110 17.82 5.92 9.28
N ALA A 111 16.82 5.04 9.40
CA ALA A 111 15.53 5.31 10.04
C ALA A 111 14.84 6.60 9.54
N ARG A 112 14.92 6.83 8.23
CA ARG A 112 14.40 8.02 7.57
C ARG A 112 13.01 7.80 7.00
N GLN A 113 12.07 8.67 7.38
CA GLN A 113 10.71 8.70 6.87
C GLN A 113 10.43 10.07 6.24
N MET A 114 9.83 10.06 5.05
CA MET A 114 9.32 11.27 4.41
C MET A 114 7.81 11.15 4.25
N ALA A 115 7.09 12.19 4.60
CA ALA A 115 5.69 12.37 4.23
C ALA A 115 5.63 13.50 3.19
N ILE A 116 5.02 13.23 2.04
CA ILE A 116 4.89 14.20 0.97
C ILE A 116 3.41 14.38 0.66
N ARG A 117 2.91 15.61 0.81
CA ARG A 117 1.52 15.97 0.50
C ARG A 117 1.49 16.75 -0.80
N ILE A 118 0.77 16.23 -1.78
CA ILE A 118 0.55 16.87 -3.08
C ILE A 118 -0.85 17.46 -3.08
N VAL A 119 -0.93 18.76 -3.38
CA VAL A 119 -2.17 19.52 -3.57
C VAL A 119 -2.09 20.28 -4.91
N PRO A 120 -3.15 20.94 -5.39
CA PRO A 120 -3.07 21.73 -6.61
C PRO A 120 -1.89 22.71 -6.57
N ASP A 121 -1.06 22.68 -7.62
CA ASP A 121 0.12 23.54 -7.82
C ASP A 121 1.25 23.43 -6.78
N THR A 122 1.10 22.63 -5.71
CA THR A 122 2.07 22.62 -4.58
C THR A 122 2.33 21.22 -4.05
N ILE A 123 3.59 20.98 -3.69
CA ILE A 123 4.05 19.77 -3.00
C ILE A 123 4.64 20.20 -1.67
N HIS A 124 4.08 19.73 -0.57
CA HIS A 124 4.64 19.87 0.77
C HIS A 124 5.42 18.62 1.12
N GLY A 125 6.64 18.77 1.62
CA GLY A 125 7.47 17.66 2.08
C GLY A 125 7.79 17.83 3.56
N HIS A 126 7.54 16.78 4.33
CA HIS A 126 7.98 16.63 5.71
C HIS A 126 8.97 15.47 5.78
N LEU A 127 10.12 15.70 6.38
CA LEU A 127 11.15 14.70 6.60
C LEU A 127 11.34 14.53 8.10
N SER A 128 11.27 13.28 8.57
CA SER A 128 11.69 12.90 9.91
C SER A 128 12.79 11.83 9.83
N TYR A 129 13.82 11.97 10.66
CA TYR A 129 14.90 10.98 10.75
C TYR A 129 15.50 10.93 12.14
N VAL A 130 16.10 9.78 12.46
CA VAL A 130 16.85 9.55 13.70
C VAL A 130 18.28 9.17 13.31
N CYS A 131 19.25 9.96 13.76
CA CYS A 131 20.66 9.59 13.66
C CYS A 131 21.00 8.70 14.85
N LYS A 132 21.22 7.40 14.62
CA LYS A 132 21.79 6.51 15.64
C LYS A 132 23.18 7.00 16.01
N ARG A 133 23.53 6.98 17.31
CA ARG A 133 24.93 7.10 17.74
C ARG A 133 25.58 5.71 17.66
N ASP A 134 26.89 5.68 17.44
CA ASP A 134 27.66 4.43 17.25
C ASP A 134 27.56 3.45 18.43
N ASP A 135 27.06 3.88 19.60
CA ASP A 135 26.93 3.09 20.82
C ASP A 135 25.49 2.68 21.20
N ASP A 136 24.49 2.98 20.37
CA ASP A 136 23.09 2.63 20.68
C ASP A 136 22.77 1.18 20.24
N ASP A 137 23.07 0.22 21.13
CA ASP A 137 22.54 -1.15 21.13
C ASP A 137 21.03 -1.16 21.46
N ASP A 138 20.25 -0.38 20.71
CA ASP A 138 18.80 -0.35 20.87
C ASP A 138 18.20 -1.62 20.27
N PHE A 139 17.67 -2.46 21.17
CA PHE A 139 16.83 -3.62 20.87
C PHE A 139 15.71 -3.19 19.92
N TYR A 140 15.90 -3.48 18.63
CA TYR A 140 14.86 -3.31 17.64
C TYR A 140 13.84 -4.41 17.89
N PHE A 141 12.76 -4.09 18.60
CA PHE A 141 11.56 -4.92 18.59
C PHE A 141 10.97 -4.80 17.18
N GLU A 142 11.44 -5.64 16.26
CA GLU A 142 10.75 -5.85 15.01
C GLU A 142 9.37 -6.37 15.38
N LYS A 143 8.34 -5.57 15.08
CA LYS A 143 6.96 -6.01 15.21
C LYS A 143 6.82 -7.23 14.31
N VAL A 144 6.85 -8.43 14.90
CA VAL A 144 6.58 -9.67 14.20
C VAL A 144 5.10 -9.62 13.83
N GLU A 145 4.80 -9.16 12.62
CA GLU A 145 3.46 -9.30 12.07
C GLU A 145 3.21 -10.79 11.86
N ILE A 146 2.51 -11.40 12.82
CA ILE A 146 1.97 -12.74 12.66
C ILE A 146 0.85 -12.59 11.63
N ARG A 147 1.16 -12.94 10.38
CA ARG A 147 0.21 -12.90 9.27
C ARG A 147 -0.44 -14.27 9.09
N LEU A 148 -1.63 -14.27 8.48
CA LEU A 148 -2.27 -15.47 7.95
C LEU A 148 -1.27 -16.28 7.09
N ARG A 149 -1.14 -17.59 7.33
CA ARG A 149 -0.20 -18.44 6.57
C ARG A 149 -0.93 -19.56 5.83
N TYR A 150 -0.51 -19.79 4.59
CA TYR A 150 -0.89 -20.98 3.83
C TYR A 150 0.33 -21.91 3.72
N PRO A 151 0.42 -23.00 4.51
CA PRO A 151 1.64 -23.84 4.60
C PRO A 151 2.06 -24.49 3.29
N LYS A 152 1.08 -24.73 2.43
CA LYS A 152 1.21 -25.28 1.08
C LYS A 152 1.87 -24.29 0.08
N GLY A 153 1.97 -23.02 0.45
CA GLY A 153 2.57 -21.96 -0.37
C GLY A 153 1.64 -21.44 -1.46
N LEU A 154 1.76 -20.14 -1.76
CA LEU A 154 0.84 -19.46 -2.70
C LEU A 154 0.91 -20.02 -4.13
N LYS A 155 2.07 -20.53 -4.56
CA LYS A 155 2.24 -21.17 -5.88
C LYS A 155 1.33 -22.39 -6.10
N GLN A 156 1.05 -23.15 -5.03
CA GLN A 156 0.13 -24.29 -5.14
C GLN A 156 -1.30 -23.80 -5.39
N LEU A 157 -1.67 -22.68 -4.77
CA LEU A 157 -2.98 -22.06 -4.97
C LEU A 157 -3.11 -21.45 -6.37
N ASP A 158 -2.07 -20.78 -6.86
CA ASP A 158 -2.00 -20.28 -8.25
C ASP A 158 -2.28 -21.41 -9.25
N THR A 159 -1.61 -22.56 -9.06
CA THR A 159 -1.77 -23.73 -9.93
C THR A 159 -3.18 -24.32 -9.86
N ALA A 160 -3.76 -24.41 -8.66
CA ALA A 160 -5.11 -24.92 -8.48
C ALA A 160 -6.17 -24.01 -9.13
N ILE A 161 -6.02 -22.70 -8.99
CA ILE A 161 -6.89 -21.71 -9.66
C ILE A 161 -6.72 -21.82 -11.17
N GLN A 162 -5.47 -21.88 -11.66
CA GLN A 162 -5.19 -22.01 -13.09
C GLN A 162 -5.81 -23.28 -13.69
N ALA A 163 -5.72 -24.41 -12.99
CA ALA A 163 -6.36 -25.66 -13.39
C ALA A 163 -7.90 -25.55 -13.43
N LYS A 164 -8.51 -24.90 -12.42
CA LYS A 164 -9.98 -24.68 -12.38
C LYS A 164 -10.48 -23.79 -13.53
N LEU A 165 -9.63 -22.90 -14.02
CA LEU A 165 -9.95 -21.96 -15.09
C LEU A 165 -9.52 -22.44 -16.48
N GLN A 166 -8.89 -23.61 -16.58
CA GLN A 166 -8.43 -24.17 -17.85
C GLN A 166 -9.59 -24.30 -18.84
N GLY A 167 -9.38 -23.82 -20.07
CA GLY A 167 -10.38 -23.86 -21.14
C GLY A 167 -11.45 -22.77 -21.08
N LYS A 168 -11.45 -21.90 -20.06
CA LYS A 168 -12.30 -20.70 -20.05
C LYS A 168 -11.66 -19.59 -20.88
N LYS A 169 -12.48 -18.83 -21.61
CA LYS A 169 -12.02 -17.61 -22.30
C LYS A 169 -11.87 -16.50 -21.27
N ILE A 170 -10.64 -16.09 -20.99
CA ILE A 170 -10.34 -15.11 -19.96
C ILE A 170 -9.80 -13.83 -20.62
N VAL A 171 -10.37 -12.69 -20.24
CA VAL A 171 -9.80 -11.37 -20.53
C VAL A 171 -8.92 -10.97 -19.33
N ASP A 172 -7.92 -10.10 -19.48
CA ASP A 172 -7.10 -9.61 -18.35
C ASP A 172 -8.03 -9.10 -17.24
N SER A 173 -8.08 -9.88 -16.16
CA SER A 173 -9.06 -9.73 -15.09
C SER A 173 -8.34 -9.76 -13.76
N ALA A 174 -8.92 -9.07 -12.78
CA ALA A 174 -8.46 -9.18 -11.41
C ALA A 174 -9.66 -9.32 -10.48
N VAL A 175 -9.45 -10.02 -9.38
CA VAL A 175 -10.44 -10.17 -8.31
C VAL A 175 -9.76 -9.86 -7.00
N LEU A 176 -10.43 -9.07 -6.16
CA LEU A 176 -10.01 -8.81 -4.80
C LEU A 176 -11.01 -9.47 -3.84
N PHE A 177 -10.53 -10.38 -3.01
CA PHE A 177 -11.30 -11.00 -1.95
C PHE A 177 -10.84 -10.48 -0.60
N THR A 178 -11.79 -10.24 0.30
CA THR A 178 -11.55 -10.24 1.74
C THR A 178 -11.81 -11.66 2.24
N ALA A 179 -10.80 -12.29 2.82
CA ALA A 179 -10.89 -13.65 3.32
C ALA A 179 -10.69 -13.71 4.83
N ILE A 180 -11.38 -14.63 5.46
CA ILE A 180 -11.38 -14.87 6.91
C ILE A 180 -10.92 -16.30 7.13
N ALA A 181 -9.81 -16.48 7.82
CA ALA A 181 -9.39 -17.80 8.28
C ALA A 181 -9.93 -18.06 9.69
N GLY A 182 -10.70 -19.14 9.81
CA GLY A 182 -11.25 -19.61 11.08
C GLY A 182 -10.22 -20.36 11.94
N GLY A 183 -10.55 -20.58 13.22
CA GLY A 183 -9.70 -21.38 14.13
C GLY A 183 -9.60 -22.86 13.73
N ASP A 184 -10.55 -23.34 12.94
CA ASP A 184 -10.60 -24.65 12.28
C ASP A 184 -9.67 -24.74 11.05
N SER A 185 -8.96 -23.67 10.71
CA SER A 185 -8.09 -23.54 9.53
C SER A 185 -8.81 -23.56 8.19
N SER A 186 -10.13 -23.36 8.19
CA SER A 186 -10.90 -23.12 6.96
C SER A 186 -10.76 -21.66 6.53
N LEU A 187 -10.92 -21.39 5.24
CA LEU A 187 -10.90 -20.04 4.68
C LEU A 187 -12.28 -19.73 4.12
N HIS A 188 -12.87 -18.64 4.57
CA HIS A 188 -14.08 -18.07 3.98
C HIS A 188 -13.70 -16.85 3.16
N ALA A 189 -13.93 -16.87 1.86
CA ALA A 189 -13.60 -15.77 0.96
C ALA A 189 -14.86 -14.99 0.54
N VAL A 190 -14.86 -13.69 0.80
CA VAL A 190 -15.90 -12.75 0.39
C VAL A 190 -15.30 -11.83 -0.68
N SER A 191 -15.84 -11.87 -1.89
CA SER A 191 -15.40 -10.98 -2.97
C SER A 191 -15.85 -9.54 -2.69
N LEU A 192 -14.97 -8.57 -2.88
CA LEU A 192 -15.40 -7.18 -3.00
C LEU A 192 -16.00 -6.98 -4.42
N PRO A 193 -17.17 -6.34 -4.53
CA PRO A 193 -17.84 -6.21 -5.82
C PRO A 193 -17.15 -5.11 -6.63
N GLU A 194 -16.56 -5.45 -7.79
CA GLU A 194 -16.41 -4.51 -8.90
C GLU A 194 -16.04 -5.24 -10.20
N GLY A 195 -16.89 -5.13 -11.22
CA GLY A 195 -16.53 -5.27 -12.64
C GLY A 195 -16.14 -6.65 -13.19
N THR A 196 -16.00 -7.69 -12.38
CA THR A 196 -15.47 -8.99 -12.85
C THR A 196 -16.57 -10.02 -13.14
N ASP A 197 -16.32 -10.89 -14.12
CA ASP A 197 -17.19 -12.02 -14.48
C ASP A 197 -17.51 -12.88 -13.25
N LYS A 198 -18.80 -12.97 -12.90
CA LYS A 198 -19.27 -13.74 -11.75
C LYS A 198 -18.82 -15.21 -11.82
N GLN A 199 -18.78 -15.81 -13.00
CA GLN A 199 -18.32 -17.21 -13.15
C GLN A 199 -16.84 -17.38 -12.83
N LEU A 200 -16.04 -16.35 -13.08
CA LEU A 200 -14.63 -16.31 -12.72
C LEU A 200 -14.49 -16.19 -11.20
N VAL A 201 -15.20 -15.24 -10.60
CA VAL A 201 -15.21 -14.99 -9.15
C VAL A 201 -15.64 -16.25 -8.39
N ASP A 202 -16.74 -16.88 -8.80
CA ASP A 202 -17.28 -18.09 -8.15
C ASP A 202 -16.29 -19.27 -8.27
N ALA A 203 -15.65 -19.44 -9.44
CA ALA A 203 -14.67 -20.50 -9.65
C ALA A 203 -13.40 -20.31 -8.80
N VAL A 204 -12.90 -19.08 -8.68
CA VAL A 204 -11.77 -18.77 -7.82
C VAL A 204 -12.16 -18.95 -6.35
N LYS A 205 -13.34 -18.47 -5.96
CA LYS A 205 -13.86 -18.60 -4.60
C LYS A 205 -13.96 -20.06 -4.17
N GLU A 206 -14.50 -20.92 -5.02
CA GLU A 206 -14.59 -22.37 -4.74
C GLU A 206 -13.21 -22.97 -4.44
N VAL A 207 -12.18 -22.63 -5.24
CA VAL A 207 -10.81 -23.11 -5.00
C VAL A 207 -10.26 -22.57 -3.68
N LEU A 208 -10.51 -21.30 -3.36
CA LEU A 208 -10.07 -20.69 -2.10
C LEU A 208 -10.72 -21.36 -0.89
N GLU A 209 -12.02 -21.62 -0.92
CA GLU A 209 -12.76 -22.23 0.20
C GLU A 209 -12.42 -23.71 0.40
N LEU A 210 -12.11 -24.42 -0.69
CA LEU A 210 -11.58 -25.79 -0.63
C LEU A 210 -10.08 -25.84 -0.32
N SER A 211 -9.38 -24.70 -0.38
CA SER A 211 -7.97 -24.63 -0.05
C SER A 211 -7.78 -24.62 1.46
N GLY A 212 -6.93 -25.51 1.94
CA GLY A 212 -6.61 -25.60 3.36
C GLY A 212 -5.46 -26.58 3.63
N PRO A 213 -4.88 -26.54 4.83
CA PRO A 213 -5.27 -25.67 5.95
C PRO A 213 -4.72 -24.24 5.80
N TRP A 214 -5.48 -23.23 6.24
CA TRP A 214 -5.01 -21.87 6.45
C TRP A 214 -4.74 -21.64 7.92
N LEU A 215 -3.51 -21.32 8.29
CA LEU A 215 -3.14 -21.14 9.69
C LEU A 215 -3.40 -19.69 10.10
N PRO A 216 -4.41 -19.45 10.95
CA PRO A 216 -4.64 -18.10 11.45
C PRO A 216 -3.60 -17.73 12.52
N ILE A 217 -3.69 -16.50 12.99
CA ILE A 217 -2.86 -15.96 14.07
C ILE A 217 -3.09 -16.76 15.35
N ILE A 218 -1.99 -17.08 16.02
CA ILE A 218 -2.00 -17.68 17.35
C ILE A 218 -1.58 -16.59 18.35
N GLN A 219 -2.45 -16.31 19.32
CA GLN A 219 -2.18 -15.41 20.43
C GLN A 219 -2.50 -16.14 21.73
N ASP A 220 -1.55 -16.14 22.68
CA ASP A 220 -1.67 -16.81 23.98
C ASP A 220 -2.10 -18.29 23.86
N GLY A 221 -1.54 -19.00 22.87
CA GLY A 221 -1.83 -20.41 22.60
C GLY A 221 -3.20 -20.68 21.95
N ARG A 222 -3.99 -19.63 21.65
CA ARG A 222 -5.31 -19.75 21.01
C ARG A 222 -5.24 -19.28 19.56
N ARG A 223 -5.89 -20.01 18.67
CA ARG A 223 -6.11 -19.58 17.28
C ARG A 223 -7.21 -18.52 17.26
N LEU A 224 -6.89 -17.32 16.82
CA LEU A 224 -7.84 -16.24 16.63
C LEU A 224 -8.33 -16.22 15.18
N LYS A 225 -9.46 -15.56 14.90
CA LYS A 225 -9.83 -15.29 13.49
C LYS A 225 -8.79 -14.37 12.87
N SER A 226 -8.51 -14.55 11.59
CA SER A 226 -7.55 -13.69 10.88
C SER A 226 -8.11 -13.26 9.54
N TYR A 227 -7.93 -11.98 9.24
CA TYR A 227 -8.45 -11.36 8.03
C TYR A 227 -7.32 -11.10 7.05
N ALA A 228 -7.59 -11.31 5.77
CA ALA A 228 -6.64 -11.06 4.70
C ALA A 228 -7.34 -10.51 3.46
N GLN A 229 -6.62 -9.74 2.66
CA GLN A 229 -7.00 -9.46 1.28
C GLN A 229 -6.19 -10.36 0.36
N LEU A 230 -6.90 -11.00 -0.58
CA LEU A 230 -6.35 -11.83 -1.63
C LEU A 230 -6.59 -11.10 -2.96
N PHE A 231 -5.51 -10.61 -3.57
CA PHE A 231 -5.56 -10.07 -4.92
C PHE A 231 -5.13 -11.13 -5.91
N ILE A 232 -6.01 -11.46 -6.85
CA ILE A 232 -5.79 -12.50 -7.85
C ILE A 232 -5.91 -11.87 -9.22
N ARG A 233 -4.79 -11.75 -9.94
CA ARG A 233 -4.79 -11.34 -11.34
C ARG A 233 -4.73 -12.57 -12.23
N ILE A 234 -5.54 -12.57 -13.27
CA ILE A 234 -5.59 -13.63 -14.28
C ILE A 234 -5.36 -12.96 -15.63
N THR A 235 -4.23 -13.29 -16.24
CA THR A 235 -3.82 -12.75 -17.54
C THR A 235 -4.62 -13.40 -18.68
N PRO A 236 -4.65 -12.80 -19.89
CA PRO A 236 -5.28 -13.40 -21.07
C PRO A 236 -4.72 -14.79 -21.43
N GLU A 237 -3.46 -15.07 -21.09
CA GLU A 237 -2.81 -16.37 -21.28
C GLU A 237 -3.22 -17.41 -20.22
N GLY A 238 -4.08 -17.04 -19.28
CA GLY A 238 -4.54 -17.90 -18.18
C GLY A 238 -3.54 -18.03 -17.03
N LEU A 239 -2.44 -17.26 -17.03
CA LEU A 239 -1.51 -17.23 -15.91
C LEU A 239 -2.12 -16.48 -14.72
N VAL A 240 -2.09 -17.13 -13.55
CA VAL A 240 -2.62 -16.62 -12.29
C VAL A 240 -1.48 -16.04 -11.45
N ARG A 241 -1.74 -14.88 -10.81
CA ARG A 241 -0.85 -14.29 -9.81
C ARG A 241 -1.65 -13.93 -8.57
N LEU A 242 -1.36 -14.61 -7.46
CA LEU A 242 -1.94 -14.35 -6.16
C LEU A 242 -1.00 -13.51 -5.27
N HIS A 243 -1.57 -12.47 -4.67
CA HIS A 243 -0.92 -11.68 -3.64
C HIS A 243 -1.81 -11.65 -2.39
N VAL A 244 -1.20 -11.78 -1.22
CA VAL A 244 -1.90 -11.84 0.07
C VAL A 244 -1.39 -10.76 1.00
N ARG A 245 -2.31 -10.02 1.62
CA ARG A 245 -2.01 -9.04 2.67
C ARG A 245 -2.89 -9.31 3.89
N GLY A 246 -2.33 -9.35 5.09
CA GLY A 246 -3.12 -9.40 6.33
C GLY A 246 -3.81 -8.06 6.60
N ILE A 247 -5.03 -8.09 7.11
CA ILE A 247 -5.76 -6.90 7.55
C ILE A 247 -5.89 -6.98 9.07
N ASN A 248 -5.58 -5.88 9.75
CA ASN A 248 -5.95 -5.73 11.17
C ASN A 248 -7.38 -5.18 11.21
N GLU A 249 -8.29 -5.85 11.90
CA GLU A 249 -9.53 -5.21 12.34
C GLU A 249 -9.15 -4.26 13.47
N ASN A 250 -9.35 -2.95 13.25
CA ASN A 250 -9.33 -1.94 14.30
C ASN A 250 -10.72 -1.85 14.93
#